data_AF-E4PN40-F1
#
_entry.id   AF-E4PN40-F1
#
_cell.length_a   1.000
_cell.length_b   1.000
_cell.length_c   1.000
_cell.angle_alpha   90.00
_cell.angle_beta   90.00
_cell.angle_gamma   90.00
#
_symmetry.space_group_name_H-M   'P 1'
#
loop_
_entity.id
_entity.type
_entity.pdbx_description
1 polymer ?
#
loop_
_entity_poly.entity_id
_entity_poly.type
_entity_poly.pdbx_seq_one_letter_code
_entity_poly.pdbx_strand_id
1 'polypeptide(L)'
;MAKKAKQNVDKIVKKVNKEFEKTSSQIEGLVNDALKQFDSLQNQVQEPVRKLLKEIDELRDREMKRFHEEFERRLEEFHELQSSILERLGVASKEAGEEVKKLTDEVSKEASTAAKKSAPKKTAKTASKAKGATSKPAAKKPAAKKPAAKKAPAAKAAKPVDKSDLTLVKGIGPATAKKMKDAGITSIDQIANPSAEDQEKLKAFSNVKGYSQFSAEAKKIG
;
A
#
# COMPACT_ATOMS: atom_id res chain seq x y z
N MET A 1 1.08 5.68 82.75
CA MET A 1 1.16 6.34 81.42
C MET A 1 0.51 5.55 80.28
N ALA A 2 0.70 4.23 80.14
CA ALA A 2 0.30 3.45 78.95
C ALA A 2 -1.18 3.58 78.46
N LYS A 3 -2.16 3.79 79.36
CA LYS A 3 -3.59 3.85 78.99
C LYS A 3 -3.95 5.08 78.11
N LYS A 4 -3.31 6.23 78.33
CA LYS A 4 -3.47 7.43 77.47
C LYS A 4 -2.87 7.23 76.07
N ALA A 5 -1.75 6.51 75.95
CA ALA A 5 -1.12 6.24 74.66
C ALA A 5 -2.03 5.39 73.75
N LYS A 6 -2.58 4.28 74.27
CA LYS A 6 -3.55 3.45 73.51
C LYS A 6 -4.77 4.25 73.04
N GLN A 7 -5.30 5.15 73.88
CA GLN A 7 -6.46 5.97 73.54
C GLN A 7 -6.19 7.00 72.42
N ASN A 8 -4.94 7.46 72.27
CA ASN A 8 -4.55 8.33 71.17
C ASN A 8 -4.36 7.55 69.87
N VAL A 9 -3.80 6.34 69.92
CA VAL A 9 -3.69 5.45 68.74
C VAL A 9 -5.07 5.09 68.19
N ASP A 10 -6.02 4.75 69.05
CA ASP A 10 -7.41 4.43 68.66
C ASP A 10 -8.11 5.59 67.93
N LYS A 11 -7.88 6.84 68.38
CA LYS A 11 -8.35 8.06 67.70
C LYS A 11 -7.68 8.29 66.35
N ILE A 12 -6.39 7.97 66.21
CA ILE A 12 -5.66 8.08 64.94
C ILE A 12 -6.20 7.05 63.96
N VAL A 13 -6.35 5.78 64.36
CA VAL A 13 -6.92 4.72 63.53
C VAL A 13 -8.35 5.08 63.07
N LYS A 14 -9.21 5.59 63.96
CA LYS A 14 -10.56 6.06 63.58
C LYS A 14 -10.55 7.24 62.60
N LYS A 15 -9.63 8.20 62.74
CA LYS A 15 -9.46 9.28 61.75
C LYS A 15 -9.00 8.73 60.40
N VAL A 16 -7.99 7.86 60.42
CA VAL A 16 -7.42 7.24 59.22
C VAL A 16 -8.47 6.43 58.46
N ASN A 17 -9.23 5.55 59.13
CA ASN A 17 -10.36 4.83 58.51
C ASN A 17 -11.41 5.81 57.94
N LYS A 18 -11.73 6.89 58.64
CA LYS A 18 -12.74 7.86 58.17
C LYS A 18 -12.28 8.65 56.95
N GLU A 19 -11.00 8.98 56.84
CA GLU A 19 -10.45 9.59 55.61
C GLU A 19 -10.29 8.55 54.48
N PHE A 20 -9.97 7.28 54.80
CA PHE A 20 -10.00 6.19 53.82
C PHE A 20 -11.40 5.94 53.25
N GLU A 21 -12.45 5.87 54.08
CA GLU A 21 -13.83 5.71 53.60
C GLU A 21 -14.27 6.88 52.72
N LYS A 22 -14.03 8.14 53.14
CA LYS A 22 -14.30 9.32 52.30
C LYS A 22 -13.57 9.24 50.96
N THR A 23 -12.28 8.90 50.98
CA THR A 23 -11.46 8.80 49.76
C THR A 23 -11.99 7.67 48.88
N SER A 24 -12.41 6.54 49.46
CA SER A 24 -13.04 5.42 48.75
C SER A 24 -14.34 5.85 48.10
N SER A 25 -15.25 6.54 48.81
CA SER A 25 -16.50 7.03 48.24
C SER A 25 -16.28 8.09 47.15
N GLN A 26 -15.23 8.92 47.27
CA GLN A 26 -14.84 9.85 46.20
C GLN A 26 -14.30 9.11 44.97
N ILE A 27 -13.50 8.05 45.15
CA ILE A 27 -13.03 7.20 44.06
C ILE A 27 -14.19 6.45 43.41
N GLU A 28 -15.11 5.86 44.17
CA GLU A 28 -16.32 5.19 43.63
C GLU A 28 -17.23 6.16 42.86
N GLY A 29 -17.36 7.41 43.34
CA GLY A 29 -18.08 8.47 42.62
C GLY A 29 -17.42 8.80 41.29
N LEU A 30 -16.10 9.03 41.29
CA LEU A 30 -15.32 9.30 40.07
C LEU A 30 -15.33 8.12 39.10
N VAL A 31 -15.30 6.88 39.58
CA VAL A 31 -15.41 5.66 38.76
C VAL A 31 -16.81 5.54 38.16
N ASN A 32 -17.87 5.81 38.92
CA ASN A 32 -19.25 5.82 38.40
C ASN A 32 -19.45 6.88 37.31
N ASP A 33 -18.95 8.10 37.52
CA ASP A 33 -19.09 9.16 36.53
C ASP A 33 -18.19 8.91 35.30
N ALA A 34 -17.00 8.31 35.48
CA ALA A 34 -16.18 7.84 34.37
C ALA A 34 -16.86 6.72 33.57
N LEU A 35 -17.54 5.78 34.23
CA LEU A 35 -18.33 4.73 33.56
C LEU A 35 -19.51 5.33 32.77
N LYS A 36 -20.27 6.26 33.36
CA LYS A 36 -21.34 6.97 32.62
C LYS A 36 -20.81 7.78 31.43
N GLN A 37 -19.67 8.45 31.60
CA GLN A 37 -19.00 9.14 30.49
C GLN A 37 -18.55 8.17 29.41
N PHE A 38 -18.03 7.00 29.79
CA PHE A 38 -17.66 5.95 28.86
C PHE A 38 -18.88 5.39 28.11
N ASP A 39 -20.00 5.11 28.78
CA ASP A 39 -21.24 4.67 28.14
C ASP A 39 -21.81 5.74 27.19
N SER A 40 -21.79 7.01 27.60
CA SER A 40 -22.20 8.14 26.73
C SER A 40 -21.30 8.26 25.50
N LEU A 41 -19.98 8.13 25.68
CA LEU A 41 -19.01 8.16 24.59
C LEU A 41 -19.17 6.94 23.68
N GLN A 42 -19.42 5.76 24.26
CA GLN A 42 -19.65 4.52 23.53
C GLN A 42 -20.88 4.66 22.63
N ASN A 43 -21.99 5.22 23.13
CA ASN A 43 -23.17 5.48 22.30
C ASN A 43 -22.87 6.53 21.20
N GLN A 44 -22.19 7.63 21.57
CA GLN A 44 -21.81 8.69 20.63
C GLN A 44 -20.79 8.25 19.57
N VAL A 45 -20.02 7.18 19.81
CA VAL A 45 -19.07 6.60 18.84
C VAL A 45 -19.68 5.41 18.09
N GLN A 46 -20.51 4.59 18.72
CA GLN A 46 -21.17 3.45 18.06
C GLN A 46 -22.13 3.89 16.97
N GLU A 47 -22.86 4.99 17.12
CA GLU A 47 -23.74 5.47 16.04
C GLU A 47 -22.97 5.90 14.78
N PRO A 48 -21.96 6.79 14.84
CA PRO A 48 -21.09 7.09 13.70
C PRO A 48 -20.41 5.86 13.12
N VAL A 49 -19.88 4.95 13.95
CA VAL A 49 -19.20 3.74 13.47
C VAL A 49 -20.17 2.79 12.77
N ARG A 50 -21.37 2.57 13.32
CA ARG A 50 -22.43 1.77 12.64
C ARG A 50 -22.89 2.44 11.34
N LYS A 51 -23.00 3.77 11.32
CA LYS A 51 -23.36 4.53 10.12
C LYS A 51 -22.27 4.41 9.05
N LEU A 52 -21.00 4.58 9.39
CA LEU A 52 -19.87 4.36 8.48
C LEU A 52 -19.83 2.92 7.97
N LEU A 53 -20.01 1.91 8.83
CA LEU A 53 -20.11 0.51 8.39
C LEU A 53 -21.22 0.33 7.36
N LYS A 54 -22.40 0.91 7.61
CA LYS A 54 -23.55 0.81 6.70
C LYS A 54 -23.33 1.55 5.38
N GLU A 55 -22.70 2.72 5.41
CA GLU A 55 -22.30 3.47 4.19
C GLU A 55 -21.20 2.72 3.40
N ILE A 56 -20.28 2.04 4.10
CA ILE A 56 -19.26 1.18 3.49
C ILE A 56 -19.88 -0.07 2.87
N ASP A 57 -20.83 -0.74 3.55
CA ASP A 57 -21.54 -1.90 3.01
C ASP A 57 -22.42 -1.50 1.81
N GLU A 58 -23.15 -0.38 1.87
CA GLU A 58 -23.91 0.14 0.71
C GLU A 58 -23.01 0.54 -0.47
N LEU A 59 -21.83 1.12 -0.20
CA LEU A 59 -20.85 1.44 -1.24
C LEU A 59 -20.27 0.16 -1.84
N ARG A 60 -19.89 -0.81 -0.99
CA ARG A 60 -19.38 -2.12 -1.38
C ARG A 60 -20.41 -2.88 -2.22
N ASP A 61 -21.68 -2.91 -1.83
CA ASP A 61 -22.72 -3.60 -2.59
C ASP A 61 -22.96 -2.92 -3.95
N ARG A 62 -22.90 -1.59 -4.01
CA ARG A 62 -22.99 -0.82 -5.26
C ARG A 62 -21.79 -1.05 -6.17
N GLU A 63 -20.58 -1.14 -5.61
CA GLU A 63 -19.34 -1.44 -6.34
C GLU A 63 -19.29 -2.90 -6.78
N MET A 64 -19.67 -3.85 -5.92
CA MET A 64 -19.79 -5.28 -6.25
C MET A 64 -20.81 -5.52 -7.34
N LYS A 65 -21.95 -4.81 -7.32
CA LYS A 65 -22.98 -4.91 -8.36
C LYS A 65 -22.51 -4.32 -9.68
N ARG A 66 -21.93 -3.12 -9.68
CA ARG A 66 -21.31 -2.53 -10.90
C ARG A 66 -20.16 -3.39 -11.42
N PHE A 67 -19.36 -3.98 -10.54
CA PHE A 67 -18.30 -4.91 -10.92
C PHE A 67 -18.87 -6.18 -11.54
N HIS A 68 -19.99 -6.73 -11.04
CA HIS A 68 -20.68 -7.84 -11.69
C HIS A 68 -21.22 -7.44 -13.07
N GLU A 69 -21.90 -6.29 -13.18
CA GLU A 69 -22.45 -5.77 -14.43
C GLU A 69 -21.34 -5.54 -15.48
N GLU A 70 -20.24 -4.89 -15.11
CA GLU A 70 -19.08 -4.71 -16.00
C GLU A 70 -18.34 -6.03 -16.27
N PHE A 71 -18.30 -6.98 -15.33
CA PHE A 71 -17.65 -8.28 -15.52
C PHE A 71 -18.45 -9.18 -16.47
N GLU A 72 -19.77 -9.27 -16.31
CA GLU A 72 -20.64 -10.00 -17.25
C GLU A 72 -20.61 -9.33 -18.63
N ARG A 73 -20.74 -8.01 -18.71
CA ARG A 73 -20.60 -7.26 -19.96
C ARG A 73 -19.24 -7.49 -20.62
N ARG A 74 -18.15 -7.59 -19.83
CA ARG A 74 -16.81 -7.90 -20.34
C ARG A 74 -16.65 -9.35 -20.79
N LEU A 75 -17.34 -10.30 -20.16
CA LEU A 75 -17.42 -11.68 -20.62
C LEU A 75 -18.23 -11.79 -21.91
N GLU A 76 -19.31 -11.03 -22.04
CA GLU A 76 -20.13 -10.96 -23.25
C GLU A 76 -19.34 -10.34 -24.41
N GLU A 77 -18.68 -9.19 -24.19
CA GLU A 77 -17.71 -8.59 -25.13
C GLU A 77 -16.61 -9.59 -25.52
N PHE A 78 -16.11 -10.39 -24.57
CA PHE A 78 -15.11 -11.43 -24.86
C PHE A 78 -15.68 -12.59 -25.69
N HIS A 79 -16.91 -13.02 -25.42
CA HIS A 79 -17.60 -14.05 -26.18
C HIS A 79 -17.93 -13.59 -27.60
N GLU A 80 -18.36 -12.33 -27.79
CA GLU A 80 -18.52 -11.71 -29.10
C GLU A 80 -17.19 -11.61 -29.84
N LEU A 81 -16.10 -11.19 -29.17
CA LEU A 81 -14.79 -11.07 -29.80
C LEU A 81 -14.21 -12.45 -30.14
N GLN A 82 -14.43 -13.46 -29.31
CA GLN A 82 -14.10 -14.86 -29.61
C GLN A 82 -14.94 -15.37 -30.80
N SER A 83 -16.23 -15.04 -30.85
CA SER A 83 -17.14 -15.43 -31.95
C SER A 83 -16.78 -14.74 -33.25
N SER A 84 -16.44 -13.45 -33.23
CA SER A 84 -15.95 -12.68 -34.37
C SER A 84 -14.58 -13.20 -34.86
N ILE A 85 -13.69 -13.61 -33.94
CA ILE A 85 -12.46 -14.32 -34.32
C ILE A 85 -12.79 -15.68 -34.94
N LEU A 86 -13.69 -16.48 -34.36
CA LEU A 86 -14.09 -17.78 -34.92
C LEU A 86 -14.80 -17.64 -36.28
N GLU A 87 -15.62 -16.61 -36.46
CA GLU A 87 -16.29 -16.31 -37.72
C GLU A 87 -15.29 -15.81 -38.74
N ARG A 88 -14.32 -14.97 -38.36
CA ARG A 88 -13.26 -14.52 -39.26
C ARG A 88 -12.23 -15.60 -39.58
N LEU A 89 -11.94 -16.52 -38.65
CA LEU A 89 -11.18 -17.75 -38.92
C LEU A 89 -12.00 -18.75 -39.73
N GLY A 90 -13.31 -18.81 -39.53
CA GLY A 90 -14.25 -19.69 -40.22
C GLY A 90 -14.51 -19.25 -41.65
N VAL A 91 -14.64 -17.94 -41.88
CA VAL A 91 -14.67 -17.29 -43.19
C VAL A 91 -13.30 -17.41 -43.85
N ALA A 92 -12.18 -17.14 -43.14
CA ALA A 92 -10.86 -17.41 -43.69
C ALA A 92 -10.65 -18.89 -44.04
N SER A 93 -11.20 -19.83 -43.27
CA SER A 93 -11.17 -21.27 -43.54
C SER A 93 -12.14 -21.70 -44.65
N LYS A 94 -13.20 -20.92 -44.90
CA LYS A 94 -14.20 -21.16 -45.95
C LYS A 94 -13.77 -20.56 -47.29
N GLU A 95 -13.23 -19.34 -47.32
CA GLU A 95 -12.60 -18.75 -48.50
C GLU A 95 -11.33 -19.49 -48.88
N ALA A 96 -10.43 -19.79 -47.92
CA ALA A 96 -9.31 -20.69 -48.19
C ALA A 96 -9.80 -22.09 -48.59
N GLY A 97 -10.93 -22.56 -48.06
CA GLY A 97 -11.56 -23.81 -48.48
C GLY A 97 -12.04 -23.81 -49.94
N GLU A 98 -12.48 -22.66 -50.45
CA GLU A 98 -12.94 -22.50 -51.83
C GLU A 98 -11.76 -22.33 -52.81
N GLU A 99 -10.73 -21.57 -52.45
CA GLU A 99 -9.49 -21.45 -53.23
C GLU A 99 -8.69 -22.76 -53.24
N VAL A 100 -8.56 -23.45 -52.10
CA VAL A 100 -7.90 -24.76 -52.01
C VAL A 100 -8.62 -25.80 -52.87
N LYS A 101 -9.96 -25.78 -52.94
CA LYS A 101 -10.70 -26.72 -53.82
C LYS A 101 -10.33 -26.54 -55.30
N LYS A 102 -10.08 -25.30 -55.71
CA LYS A 102 -9.68 -24.95 -57.08
C LYS A 102 -8.21 -25.31 -57.39
N LEU A 103 -7.33 -25.20 -56.40
CA LEU A 103 -5.91 -25.59 -56.49
C LEU A 103 -5.69 -27.11 -56.37
N THR A 104 -6.60 -27.84 -55.71
CA THR A 104 -6.46 -29.31 -55.53
C THR A 104 -6.70 -30.09 -56.83
N ASP A 105 -7.51 -29.55 -57.75
CA ASP A 105 -7.79 -30.18 -59.06
C ASP A 105 -6.57 -30.09 -60.01
N GLU A 106 -5.82 -28.99 -60.00
CA GLU A 106 -4.55 -28.89 -60.76
C GLU A 106 -3.43 -29.76 -60.14
N VAL A 107 -3.25 -29.71 -58.82
CA VAL A 107 -2.14 -30.43 -58.14
C VAL A 107 -2.32 -31.96 -58.19
N SER A 108 -3.54 -32.46 -58.35
CA SER A 108 -3.80 -33.90 -58.55
C SER A 108 -3.22 -34.47 -59.84
N LYS A 109 -2.73 -33.63 -60.77
CA LYS A 109 -2.06 -34.07 -62.01
C LYS A 109 -0.54 -34.23 -61.88
N GLU A 110 0.09 -33.64 -60.85
CA GLU A 110 1.55 -33.70 -60.65
C GLU A 110 1.99 -34.51 -59.41
N ALA A 111 1.09 -34.77 -58.46
CA ALA A 111 1.39 -35.46 -57.20
C ALA A 111 1.48 -37.00 -57.26
N SER A 112 1.70 -37.61 -58.44
CA SER A 112 1.86 -39.07 -58.60
C SER A 112 3.32 -39.57 -58.38
N THR A 113 4.22 -38.69 -57.93
CA THR A 113 5.61 -39.05 -57.59
C THR A 113 6.00 -38.59 -56.19
N ALA A 114 6.92 -39.32 -55.55
CA ALA A 114 7.51 -39.02 -54.23
C ALA A 114 6.65 -39.24 -52.97
N ALA A 115 5.84 -40.31 -52.92
CA ALA A 115 5.44 -40.88 -51.64
C ALA A 115 6.60 -41.62 -50.93
N LYS A 116 7.10 -41.13 -49.78
CA LYS A 116 7.48 -41.98 -48.61
C LYS A 116 8.04 -41.22 -47.39
N LYS A 117 7.54 -41.63 -46.21
CA LYS A 117 8.12 -41.50 -44.83
C LYS A 117 8.18 -40.06 -44.26
N SER A 118 7.84 -39.82 -42.99
CA SER A 118 7.38 -40.71 -41.91
C SER A 118 6.64 -39.93 -40.80
N ALA A 119 5.70 -40.59 -40.12
CA ALA A 119 4.77 -39.98 -39.17
C ALA A 119 5.37 -39.58 -37.81
N PRO A 120 4.77 -38.60 -37.09
CA PRO A 120 5.22 -38.14 -35.77
C PRO A 120 4.64 -38.98 -34.60
N LYS A 121 5.36 -39.08 -33.48
CA LYS A 121 4.82 -39.65 -32.21
C LYS A 121 5.38 -38.99 -30.93
N LYS A 122 4.49 -38.22 -30.28
CA LYS A 122 4.16 -38.11 -28.84
C LYS A 122 5.24 -38.16 -27.71
N THR A 123 4.97 -37.29 -26.72
CA THR A 123 5.06 -37.43 -25.23
C THR A 123 6.38 -37.27 -24.44
N ALA A 124 6.45 -36.12 -23.72
CA ALA A 124 6.50 -35.95 -22.25
C ALA A 124 7.74 -36.28 -21.36
N LYS A 125 7.82 -35.47 -20.26
CA LYS A 125 8.50 -35.64 -18.94
C LYS A 125 10.00 -35.27 -18.73
N THR A 126 10.19 -34.19 -17.96
CA THR A 126 11.04 -34.02 -16.74
C THR A 126 12.36 -34.82 -16.55
N ALA A 127 13.48 -34.12 -16.26
CA ALA A 127 14.27 -34.23 -15.01
C ALA A 127 15.58 -33.41 -15.01
N SER A 128 16.09 -33.07 -13.82
CA SER A 128 17.24 -32.16 -13.57
C SER A 128 18.60 -32.87 -13.39
N LYS A 129 19.71 -32.20 -13.79
CA LYS A 129 21.12 -32.36 -13.29
C LYS A 129 22.03 -31.34 -14.02
N ALA A 130 23.21 -30.89 -13.56
CA ALA A 130 24.00 -31.16 -12.34
C ALA A 130 25.04 -30.01 -12.08
N LYS A 131 25.65 -29.99 -10.87
CA LYS A 131 27.07 -29.70 -10.48
C LYS A 131 27.92 -28.65 -11.26
N GLY A 132 28.86 -27.90 -10.68
CA GLY A 132 29.44 -27.84 -9.32
C GLY A 132 30.53 -26.74 -9.28
N ALA A 133 30.76 -26.03 -8.17
CA ALA A 133 31.77 -26.31 -7.13
C ALA A 133 33.25 -25.98 -7.51
N THR A 134 33.94 -25.27 -6.58
CA THR A 134 35.38 -24.86 -6.47
C THR A 134 35.59 -23.33 -6.54
N SER A 135 36.48 -22.66 -5.81
CA SER A 135 37.09 -22.78 -4.46
C SER A 135 38.08 -21.61 -4.30
N LYS A 136 38.10 -20.98 -3.13
CA LYS A 136 38.98 -19.86 -2.71
C LYS A 136 40.48 -20.23 -2.78
N PRO A 137 41.41 -19.27 -2.98
CA PRO A 137 42.29 -18.84 -1.87
C PRO A 137 42.54 -17.32 -1.82
N ALA A 138 43.38 -16.83 -0.90
CA ALA A 138 43.43 -15.42 -0.47
C ALA A 138 44.83 -14.76 -0.45
N ALA A 139 44.82 -13.42 -0.48
CA ALA A 139 45.79 -12.46 0.08
C ALA A 139 47.20 -12.28 -0.53
N LYS A 140 47.56 -11.01 -0.82
CA LYS A 140 48.63 -10.26 -0.12
C LYS A 140 48.74 -8.77 -0.55
N LYS A 141 49.11 -7.93 0.43
CA LYS A 141 49.63 -6.52 0.33
C LYS A 141 51.15 -6.58 -0.01
N PRO A 142 51.99 -5.51 -0.10
CA PRO A 142 51.95 -4.15 0.51
C PRO A 142 51.27 -3.10 -0.42
N ALA A 143 51.33 -1.76 -0.28
CA ALA A 143 52.23 -0.88 0.49
C ALA A 143 51.58 0.35 1.15
N ALA A 144 52.21 1.54 1.03
CA ALA A 144 52.31 2.53 2.11
C ALA A 144 52.72 3.96 1.65
N LYS A 145 52.09 4.99 2.26
CA LYS A 145 52.73 6.21 2.81
C LYS A 145 51.73 6.95 3.74
N LYS A 146 52.19 7.25 4.97
CA LYS A 146 51.58 8.09 6.04
C LYS A 146 52.35 9.46 6.00
N PRO A 147 51.95 10.61 6.60
CA PRO A 147 50.93 10.93 7.62
C PRO A 147 49.92 12.04 7.16
N ALA A 148 48.99 12.60 7.93
CA ALA A 148 48.88 12.81 9.38
C ALA A 148 47.43 12.95 9.86
N ALA A 149 47.21 12.93 11.18
CA ALA A 149 45.90 13.10 11.80
C ALA A 149 45.44 14.57 11.80
N LYS A 150 44.19 14.84 11.40
CA LYS A 150 43.43 16.04 11.76
C LYS A 150 41.93 15.76 11.74
N LYS A 151 41.30 15.97 12.90
CA LYS A 151 39.86 16.12 13.24
C LYS A 151 38.81 15.28 12.47
N ALA A 152 37.91 14.67 13.24
CA ALA A 152 36.63 14.19 12.73
C ALA A 152 35.91 15.29 11.93
N PRO A 153 35.20 14.96 10.83
CA PRO A 153 34.34 15.93 10.17
C PRO A 153 33.27 16.35 11.18
N ALA A 154 33.32 17.63 11.57
CA ALA A 154 32.22 18.24 12.30
C ALA A 154 30.92 18.05 11.50
N ALA A 155 29.79 18.05 12.21
CA ALA A 155 28.46 17.97 11.61
C ALA A 155 28.41 18.82 10.34
N LYS A 156 28.10 18.19 9.19
CA LYS A 156 27.90 18.94 7.94
C LYS A 156 26.85 20.00 8.24
N ALA A 157 27.27 21.25 8.24
CA ALA A 157 26.36 22.38 8.30
C ALA A 157 25.30 22.13 7.23
N ALA A 158 24.03 22.16 7.63
CA ALA A 158 22.96 22.08 6.68
C ALA A 158 23.20 23.19 5.65
N LYS A 159 23.23 22.81 4.37
CA LYS A 159 22.97 23.80 3.32
C LYS A 159 21.64 24.47 3.68
N PRO A 160 21.41 25.75 3.32
CA PRO A 160 20.08 26.33 3.41
C PRO A 160 19.11 25.31 2.83
N VAL A 161 18.14 24.87 3.63
CA VAL A 161 17.09 24.00 3.12
C VAL A 161 16.38 24.86 2.10
N ASP A 162 16.57 24.57 0.83
CA ASP A 162 15.82 25.24 -0.23
C ASP A 162 14.37 24.89 -0.01
N LYS A 163 13.64 25.79 0.67
CA LYS A 163 12.23 25.62 1.02
C LYS A 163 11.38 25.38 -0.23
N SER A 164 11.90 25.79 -1.39
CA SER A 164 11.34 25.58 -2.71
C SER A 164 11.60 24.18 -3.32
N ASP A 165 12.37 23.30 -2.67
CA ASP A 165 12.64 21.93 -3.15
C ASP A 165 11.77 20.90 -2.45
N LEU A 166 10.56 20.74 -2.98
CA LEU A 166 9.57 19.78 -2.52
C LEU A 166 10.07 18.32 -2.61
N THR A 167 11.13 18.02 -3.38
CA THR A 167 11.67 16.65 -3.47
C THR A 167 12.41 16.20 -2.21
N LEU A 168 12.73 17.14 -1.30
CA LEU A 168 13.27 16.85 0.03
C LEU A 168 12.22 16.13 0.90
N VAL A 169 10.93 16.38 0.69
CA VAL A 169 9.83 15.73 1.41
C VAL A 169 9.72 14.27 0.97
N LYS A 170 9.97 13.34 1.90
CA LYS A 170 10.05 11.92 1.59
C LYS A 170 8.69 11.38 1.10
N GLY A 171 8.66 11.02 -0.18
CA GLY A 171 7.47 10.55 -0.91
C GLY A 171 7.07 11.44 -2.09
N ILE A 172 7.52 12.70 -2.11
CA ILE A 172 7.29 13.60 -3.25
C ILE A 172 8.36 13.33 -4.31
N GLY A 173 8.03 12.47 -5.28
CA GLY A 173 8.88 12.24 -6.45
C GLY A 173 8.97 13.48 -7.35
N PRO A 174 9.98 13.57 -8.25
CA PRO A 174 10.19 14.74 -9.10
C PRO A 174 8.99 15.07 -10.01
N ALA A 175 8.23 14.06 -10.44
CA ALA A 175 6.97 14.26 -11.18
C ALA A 175 5.89 14.92 -10.31
N THR A 176 5.78 14.55 -9.04
CA THR A 176 4.84 15.16 -8.08
C THR A 176 5.29 16.56 -7.70
N ALA A 177 6.58 16.76 -7.41
CA ALA A 177 7.15 18.08 -7.13
C ALA A 177 6.92 19.06 -8.28
N LYS A 178 7.05 18.62 -9.53
CA LYS A 178 6.72 19.44 -10.70
C LYS A 178 5.23 19.82 -10.72
N LYS A 179 4.32 18.83 -10.64
CA LYS A 179 2.87 19.10 -10.62
C LYS A 179 2.40 19.96 -9.45
N MET A 180 3.07 19.89 -8.29
CA MET A 180 2.79 20.73 -7.13
C MET A 180 3.24 22.18 -7.37
N LYS A 181 4.42 22.38 -7.97
CA LYS A 181 4.88 23.70 -8.42
C LYS A 181 3.95 24.29 -9.50
N ASP A 182 3.52 23.46 -10.45
CA ASP A 182 2.53 23.84 -11.49
C ASP A 182 1.16 24.23 -10.87
N ALA A 183 0.78 23.63 -9.74
CA ALA A 183 -0.41 24.00 -8.95
C ALA A 183 -0.19 25.23 -8.03
N GLY A 184 1.02 25.79 -7.98
CA GLY A 184 1.38 26.94 -7.14
C GLY A 184 1.80 26.58 -5.70
N ILE A 185 1.82 25.30 -5.33
CA ILE A 185 2.46 24.85 -4.09
C ILE A 185 3.96 24.82 -4.37
N THR A 186 4.67 25.86 -3.95
CA THR A 186 6.10 26.03 -4.23
C THR A 186 6.98 25.76 -3.03
N SER A 187 6.46 25.82 -1.80
CA SER A 187 7.23 25.68 -0.55
C SER A 187 6.88 24.44 0.28
N ILE A 188 7.89 23.85 0.92
CA ILE A 188 7.76 22.78 1.93
C ILE A 188 6.84 23.23 3.08
N ASP A 189 6.92 24.50 3.49
CA ASP A 189 6.07 25.10 4.52
C ASP A 189 4.56 25.02 4.18
N GLN A 190 4.20 25.15 2.89
CA GLN A 190 2.81 25.01 2.39
C GLN A 190 2.34 23.54 2.39
N ILE A 191 3.27 22.57 2.38
CA ILE A 191 2.94 21.14 2.50
C ILE A 191 2.83 20.75 3.98
N ALA A 192 3.67 21.35 4.83
CA ALA A 192 3.62 21.19 6.27
C ALA A 192 2.29 21.73 6.82
N ASN A 193 1.93 22.97 6.52
CA ASN A 193 0.69 23.62 6.96
C ASN A 193 -0.10 24.13 5.75
N PRO A 194 -0.84 23.25 5.04
CA PRO A 194 -1.56 23.63 3.83
C PRO A 194 -2.77 24.51 4.11
N SER A 195 -2.83 25.64 3.41
CA SER A 195 -4.01 26.50 3.31
C SER A 195 -5.19 25.76 2.66
N ALA A 196 -6.41 26.29 2.76
CA ALA A 196 -7.61 25.66 2.18
C ALA A 196 -7.43 25.36 0.68
N GLU A 197 -6.87 26.31 -0.08
CA GLU A 197 -6.57 26.14 -1.51
C GLU A 197 -5.49 25.08 -1.76
N ASP A 198 -4.44 25.05 -0.94
CA ASP A 198 -3.37 24.06 -1.04
C ASP A 198 -3.88 22.66 -0.69
N GLN A 199 -4.82 22.53 0.26
CA GLN A 199 -5.47 21.26 0.57
C GLN A 199 -6.28 20.71 -0.61
N GLU A 200 -6.96 21.55 -1.40
CA GLU A 200 -7.68 21.06 -2.59
C GLU A 200 -6.72 20.60 -3.69
N LYS A 201 -5.67 21.39 -3.94
CA LYS A 201 -4.58 21.01 -4.87
C LYS A 201 -3.87 19.73 -4.41
N LEU A 202 -3.64 19.57 -3.10
CA LEU A 202 -3.09 18.37 -2.49
C LEU A 202 -4.05 17.17 -2.61
N LYS A 203 -5.36 17.34 -2.42
CA LYS A 203 -6.35 16.25 -2.61
C LYS A 203 -6.31 15.66 -4.02
N ALA A 204 -6.00 16.45 -5.06
CA ALA A 204 -5.77 15.93 -6.42
C ALA A 204 -4.56 14.96 -6.52
N PHE A 205 -3.61 15.04 -5.57
CA PHE A 205 -2.48 14.12 -5.40
C PHE A 205 -2.73 13.01 -4.36
N SER A 206 -3.96 12.85 -3.85
CA SER A 206 -4.32 11.78 -2.90
C SER A 206 -4.00 10.37 -3.41
N ASN A 207 -4.06 10.17 -4.72
CA ASN A 207 -3.74 8.91 -5.39
C ASN A 207 -2.21 8.67 -5.55
N VAL A 208 -1.35 9.60 -5.10
CA VAL A 208 0.11 9.45 -5.14
C VAL A 208 0.58 8.67 -3.91
N LYS A 209 1.35 7.61 -4.15
CA LYS A 209 1.91 6.76 -3.10
C LYS A 209 2.79 7.56 -2.14
N GLY A 210 2.37 7.65 -0.88
CA GLY A 210 3.03 8.44 0.17
C GLY A 210 2.34 9.76 0.51
N TYR A 211 1.24 10.14 -0.16
CA TYR A 211 0.51 11.39 0.06
C TYR A 211 0.23 11.72 1.54
N SER A 212 -0.24 10.74 2.31
CA SER A 212 -0.51 10.88 3.75
C SER A 212 0.72 11.22 4.60
N GLN A 213 1.93 10.96 4.08
CA GLN A 213 3.18 11.28 4.74
C GLN A 213 3.74 12.65 4.31
N PHE A 214 3.24 13.28 3.24
CA PHE A 214 3.82 14.52 2.72
C PHE A 214 3.80 15.65 3.75
N SER A 215 2.68 15.88 4.45
CA SER A 215 2.61 16.89 5.52
C SER A 215 3.48 16.51 6.73
N ALA A 216 3.53 15.23 7.10
CA ALA A 216 4.31 14.76 8.24
C ALA A 216 5.83 14.79 8.01
N GLU A 217 6.29 14.58 6.77
CA GLU A 217 7.69 14.71 6.36
C GLU A 217 8.06 16.17 6.10
N ALA A 218 7.16 16.98 5.53
CA ALA A 218 7.38 18.42 5.39
C ALA A 218 7.57 19.11 6.75
N LYS A 219 6.77 18.74 7.77
CA LYS A 219 6.93 19.21 9.17
C LYS A 219 8.23 18.78 9.86
N LYS A 220 9.04 17.92 9.26
CA LYS A 220 10.39 17.57 9.76
C LYS A 220 11.52 18.36 9.10
N ILE A 221 11.20 19.12 8.04
CA ILE A 221 12.16 19.75 7.13
C ILE A 221 11.97 21.27 7.09
N GLY A 222 10.73 21.76 7.23
CA GLY A 222 10.41 23.18 7.50
C GLY A 222 10.57 23.55 8.97
#